data_AF-A0A7C3AAL9-F1
#
_entry.id   AF-A0A7C3AAL9-F1
#
_cell.length_a   1.000
_cell.length_b   1.000
_cell.length_c   1.000
_cell.angle_alpha   90.00
_cell.angle_beta   90.00
_cell.angle_gamma   90.00
#
_symmetry.space_group_name_H-M   'P 1'
#
loop_
_entity.id
_entity.type
_entity.pdbx_description
1 polymer ?
#
loop_
_entity_poly.entity_id
_entity_poly.type
_entity_poly.pdbx_seq_one_letter_code
_entity_poly.pdbx_strand_id
1 'polypeptide(L)'
;EPLFDTGESEWELFLRAGAAIRALLRKPPGPYLIVSHGGILGSAIRAILGVSPSAGRYRPVGIAFDNTGYAVVHYNLVHANWTVVKLNVTNHLET
;
A
#
# COMPACT_ATOMS: atom_id res chain seq x y z
N GLU A 1 9.47 -9.88 -18.26
CA GLU A 1 8.14 -9.25 -18.37
C GLU A 1 8.09 -8.58 -19.71
N PRO A 2 7.09 -8.79 -20.59
CA PRO A 2 6.85 -7.75 -21.57
C PRO A 2 6.42 -6.54 -20.74
N LEU A 3 7.23 -5.48 -20.73
CA LEU A 3 6.71 -4.17 -20.30
C LEU A 3 5.45 -3.97 -21.15
N PHE A 4 4.28 -3.92 -20.52
CA PHE A 4 3.06 -3.55 -21.21
C PHE A 4 3.39 -2.27 -21.96
N ASP A 5 3.21 -2.23 -23.29
CA ASP A 5 3.86 -1.28 -24.21
C ASP A 5 3.70 0.22 -23.84
N THR A 6 2.80 0.57 -22.90
CA THR A 6 2.65 1.91 -22.30
C THR A 6 2.29 1.92 -20.79
N GLY A 7 2.57 0.84 -20.03
CA GLY A 7 2.13 0.66 -18.63
C GLY A 7 3.24 0.72 -17.57
N GLU A 8 2.85 0.96 -16.31
CA GLU A 8 3.74 0.93 -15.13
C GLU A 8 4.00 -0.52 -14.68
N SER A 9 5.27 -0.89 -14.48
CA SER A 9 5.68 -2.18 -13.91
C SER A 9 5.41 -2.26 -12.40
N GLU A 10 5.39 -3.49 -11.86
CA GLU A 10 5.24 -3.69 -10.40
C GLU A 10 6.36 -2.98 -9.61
N TRP A 11 7.56 -2.88 -10.18
CA TRP A 11 8.67 -2.17 -9.55
C TRP A 11 8.44 -0.66 -9.52
N GLU A 12 8.02 -0.07 -10.65
CA GLU A 12 7.71 1.36 -10.71
C GLU A 12 6.55 1.70 -9.77
N LEU A 13 5.49 0.88 -9.74
CA LEU A 13 4.35 1.03 -8.84
C LEU A 13 4.78 0.96 -7.37
N PHE A 14 5.69 0.05 -7.01
CA PHE A 14 6.23 -0.05 -5.66
C PHE A 14 7.08 1.16 -5.28
N LEU A 15 7.97 1.62 -6.16
CA LEU A 15 8.80 2.80 -5.92
C LEU A 15 7.94 4.06 -5.78
N ARG A 16 6.89 4.19 -6.59
CA ARG A 16 5.91 5.28 -6.51
C ARG A 16 5.12 5.24 -5.21
N ALA A 17 4.69 4.06 -4.78
CA ALA A 17 4.02 3.89 -3.48
C ALA A 17 4.96 4.26 -2.31
N GLY A 18 6.23 3.82 -2.35
CA GLY A 18 7.25 4.20 -1.36
C GLY A 18 7.50 5.71 -1.31
N ALA A 19 7.54 6.38 -2.47
CA ALA A 19 7.66 7.83 -2.54
C ALA A 19 6.45 8.55 -1.91
N ALA A 20 5.24 8.02 -2.11
CA ALA A 20 4.02 8.56 -1.48
C ALA A 20 4.04 8.39 0.04
N ILE A 21 4.46 7.23 0.56
CA ILE A 21 4.63 7.01 2.00
C ILE A 21 5.68 7.96 2.60
N ARG A 22 6.81 8.17 1.90
CA ARG A 22 7.82 9.15 2.33
C ARG A 22 7.27 10.57 2.37
N ALA A 23 6.41 10.95 1.42
CA ALA A 23 5.76 12.26 1.43
C ALA A 23 4.77 12.39 2.60
N LEU A 24 4.03 11.32 2.93
CA LEU A 24 3.13 11.26 4.08
C LEU A 24 3.89 11.46 5.41
N LEU A 25 5.03 10.78 5.57
CA LEU A 25 5.87 10.88 6.77
C LEU A 25 6.49 12.28 6.98
N ARG A 26 6.49 13.14 5.96
CA ARG A 26 6.94 14.54 6.07
C ARG A 26 5.84 15.50 6.52
N LYS A 27 4.58 15.05 6.56
CA LYS A 27 3.49 15.87 7.08
C LYS A 27 3.50 15.89 8.61
N PRO A 28 2.91 16.91 9.26
CA PRO A 28 2.78 16.93 10.73
C PRO A 28 2.10 15.67 11.26
N PRO A 29 2.41 15.22 12.48
CA PRO A 29 1.73 14.07 13.10
C PRO A 29 0.21 14.27 13.15
N GLY A 30 -0.55 13.27 12.69
CA GLY A 30 -2.01 13.32 12.71
C GLY A 30 -2.67 12.17 11.93
N PRO A 31 -3.99 12.02 12.04
CA PRO A 31 -4.75 11.07 11.24
C PRO A 31 -4.88 11.58 9.80
N TYR A 32 -4.66 10.69 8.81
CA TYR A 32 -4.78 11.00 7.38
C TYR A 32 -5.71 9.98 6.71
N LEU A 33 -6.68 10.46 5.94
CA LEU A 33 -7.47 9.64 5.02
C LEU A 33 -6.82 9.69 3.64
N ILE A 34 -6.49 8.50 3.10
CA ILE A 34 -5.91 8.35 1.77
C ILE A 34 -6.92 7.58 0.93
N VAL A 35 -7.45 8.23 -0.11
CA VAL A 35 -8.39 7.62 -1.06
C VAL A 35 -7.68 7.42 -2.38
N SER A 36 -7.66 6.18 -2.87
CA SER A 36 -7.01 5.84 -4.14
C SER A 36 -7.52 4.50 -4.68
N HIS A 37 -6.80 3.94 -5.67
CA HIS A 37 -7.12 2.67 -6.30
C HIS A 37 -6.41 1.50 -5.63
N GLY A 38 -7.01 0.29 -5.72
CA GLY A 38 -6.49 -0.92 -5.07
C GLY A 38 -5.04 -1.25 -5.42
N GLY A 39 -4.60 -0.99 -6.67
CA GLY A 39 -3.21 -1.25 -7.09
C GLY A 39 -2.18 -0.47 -6.28
N ILE A 40 -2.33 0.86 -6.18
CA ILE A 40 -1.40 1.69 -5.39
C ILE A 40 -1.57 1.48 -3.88
N LEU A 41 -2.80 1.28 -3.40
CA LEU A 41 -3.03 0.99 -1.97
C LEU A 41 -2.36 -0.32 -1.56
N GLY A 42 -2.53 -1.39 -2.36
CA GLY A 42 -1.86 -2.66 -2.14
C GLY A 42 -0.34 -2.53 -2.18
N SER A 43 0.18 -1.76 -3.14
CA SER A 43 1.61 -1.47 -3.24
C SER A 43 2.14 -0.67 -2.04
N ALA A 44 1.35 0.28 -1.51
CA ALA A 44 1.70 1.04 -0.31
C ALA A 44 1.75 0.15 0.94
N ILE A 45 0.82 -0.79 1.09
CA ILE A 45 0.86 -1.79 2.17
C ILE A 45 2.11 -2.67 2.04
N ARG A 46 2.45 -3.13 0.82
CA ARG A 46 3.70 -3.88 0.57
C ARG A 46 4.94 -3.08 0.96
N ALA A 47 5.00 -1.80 0.59
CA ALA A 47 6.10 -0.91 0.95
C ALA A 47 6.22 -0.71 2.47
N ILE A 48 5.08 -0.54 3.16
CA ILE A 48 5.01 -0.45 4.63
C ILE A 48 5.53 -1.73 5.31
N LEU A 49 5.19 -2.90 4.77
CA LEU A 49 5.60 -4.20 5.30
C LEU A 49 7.02 -4.63 4.86
N GLY A 50 7.71 -3.83 4.04
CA GLY A 50 9.03 -4.18 3.50
C GLY A 50 9.02 -5.32 2.48
N VAL A 51 7.87 -5.62 1.88
CA VAL A 51 7.72 -6.70 0.88
C VAL A 51 8.01 -6.12 -0.50
N SER A 52 9.25 -6.20 -0.97
CA SER A 52 9.61 -5.75 -2.31
C SER A 52 8.98 -6.62 -3.40
N PRO A 53 8.79 -6.08 -4.62
CA PRO A 53 8.47 -6.89 -5.78
C PRO A 53 9.58 -7.94 -5.98
N SER A 54 9.19 -9.19 -6.27
CA SER A 54 10.14 -10.25 -6.62
C SER A 54 10.04 -10.57 -8.10
N ALA A 55 11.17 -10.48 -8.80
CA ALA A 55 11.29 -10.97 -10.16
C ALA A 55 11.53 -12.49 -10.12
N GLY A 56 10.63 -13.29 -10.72
CA GLY A 56 10.84 -14.73 -10.90
C GLY A 56 9.66 -15.62 -10.47
N ARG A 57 9.97 -16.87 -10.10
CA ARG A 57 8.98 -17.95 -9.86
C ARG A 57 8.17 -17.75 -8.57
N TYR A 58 8.72 -17.02 -7.60
CA TYR A 58 8.03 -16.67 -6.35
C TYR A 58 7.37 -15.31 -6.53
N ARG A 59 6.03 -15.29 -6.51
CA ARG A 59 5.27 -14.04 -6.49
C ARG A 59 5.25 -13.51 -5.05
N PRO A 60 5.42 -12.20 -4.84
CA PRO A 60 5.31 -11.62 -3.52
C PRO A 60 3.86 -11.69 -3.04
N VAL A 61 3.63 -11.49 -1.74
CA VAL A 61 2.28 -11.46 -1.17
C VAL A 61 1.44 -10.42 -1.89
N GLY A 62 0.28 -10.86 -2.42
CA GLY A 62 -0.70 -9.99 -3.04
C GLY A 62 -1.56 -9.30 -1.98
N ILE A 63 -1.76 -7.99 -2.12
CA ILE A 63 -2.68 -7.22 -1.29
C ILE A 63 -3.81 -6.73 -2.20
N ALA A 64 -5.04 -7.11 -1.88
CA ALA A 64 -6.23 -6.70 -2.60
C ALA A 64 -7.12 -5.82 -1.72
N PHE A 65 -7.84 -4.92 -2.38
CA PHE A 65 -8.88 -4.09 -1.77
C PHE A 65 -10.15 -4.27 -2.61
N ASP A 66 -11.24 -4.62 -1.94
CA ASP A 66 -12.57 -4.56 -2.51
C ASP A 66 -12.97 -3.09 -2.74
N ASN A 67 -13.96 -2.90 -3.60
CA ASN A 67 -14.54 -1.57 -3.82
C ASN A 67 -15.02 -1.01 -2.48
N THR A 68 -14.64 0.24 -2.18
CA THR A 68 -14.92 0.92 -0.90
C THR A 68 -14.38 0.22 0.35
N GLY A 69 -13.59 -0.85 0.20
CA GLY A 69 -12.84 -1.46 1.29
C GLY A 69 -11.74 -0.53 1.80
N TYR A 70 -11.49 -0.55 3.11
CA TYR A 70 -10.46 0.29 3.72
C TYR A 70 -9.47 -0.49 4.59
N ALA A 71 -8.31 0.12 4.82
CA ALA A 71 -7.30 -0.36 5.75
C ALA A 71 -7.04 0.70 6.84
N VAL A 72 -6.61 0.24 8.01
CA VAL A 72 -6.13 1.11 9.10
C VAL A 72 -4.69 0.74 9.37
N VAL A 73 -3.81 1.71 9.24
CA VAL A 73 -2.38 1.55 9.49
C VAL A 73 -1.90 2.63 10.45
N HIS A 74 -1.15 2.23 11.47
CA HIS A 74 -0.55 3.14 12.45
C HIS A 74 0.95 3.22 12.24
N TYR A 75 1.50 4.42 12.35
CA TYR A 75 2.94 4.66 12.42
C TYR A 75 3.32 5.11 13.82
N ASN A 76 4.26 4.40 14.45
CA ASN A 76 4.81 4.79 15.75
C ASN A 76 6.03 5.69 15.54
N LEU A 77 5.92 6.96 15.94
CA LEU A 77 7.03 7.93 15.80
C LEU A 77 8.25 7.61 16.68
N VAL A 78 8.05 6.93 17.82
CA VAL A 78 9.12 6.59 18.76
C VAL A 78 9.94 5.42 18.26
N HIS A 79 9.27 4.38 17.77
CA HIS A 79 9.91 3.14 17.30
C HIS A 79 10.11 3.07 15.78
N ALA A 80 9.69 4.12 15.06
CA ALA A 80 9.75 4.23 13.60
C ALA A 80 9.18 3.02 12.85
N ASN A 81 8.17 2.35 13.42
CA ASN A 81 7.58 1.14 12.86
C ASN A 81 6.12 1.33 12.46
N TRP A 82 5.67 0.48 11.54
CA TRP A 82 4.29 0.46 11.08
C TRP A 82 3.55 -0.74 11.65
N THR A 83 2.24 -0.59 11.82
CA THR A 83 1.34 -1.67 12.20
C THR A 83 0.08 -1.59 11.35
N VAL A 84 -0.21 -2.67 10.60
CA VAL A 84 -1.48 -2.82 9.89
C VAL A 84 -2.49 -3.38 10.89
N VAL A 85 -3.48 -2.57 11.25
CA VAL A 85 -4.50 -2.91 12.26
C VAL A 85 -5.70 -3.58 11.61
N LYS A 86 -6.09 -3.09 10.43
CA LYS A 86 -7.21 -3.60 9.63
C LYS A 86 -6.82 -3.59 8.17
N LEU A 87 -7.26 -4.57 7.40
CA LEU A 87 -7.03 -4.67 5.97
C LEU A 87 -8.31 -5.10 5.27
N ASN A 88 -8.65 -4.40 4.18
CA ASN A 88 -9.79 -4.67 3.33
C ASN A 88 -11.13 -4.85 4.09
N VAL A 89 -11.46 -3.91 4.98
CA VAL A 89 -12.70 -3.96 5.75
C VAL A 89 -13.87 -3.42 4.92
N THR A 90 -14.92 -4.22 4.81
CA THR A 90 -16.12 -3.95 4.01
C THR A 90 -17.43 -4.07 4.79
N ASN A 91 -17.38 -4.31 6.11
CA ASN A 91 -18.55 -4.52 6.96
C ASN A 91 -19.57 -3.35 6.99
N HIS A 92 -19.19 -2.16 6.53
CA HIS A 92 -20.07 -1.01 6.40
C HIS A 92 -20.96 -1.06 5.14
N LEU A 93 -20.71 -2.02 4.25
CA LEU A 93 -21.47 -2.23 3.00
C LEU A 93 -22.57 -3.29 3.17
N GLU A 94 -22.47 -4.13 4.21
CA GLU A 94 -23.50 -5.10 4.53
C GLU A 94 -24.69 -4.35 5.15
N THR A 95 -25.80 -4.31 4.41
CA THR A 95 -27.09 -3.72 4.81
C THR A 95 -28.16 -4.79 4.89
#